data_AF-A0AAN4TNG7-F1
#
_entry.id   AF-A0AAN4TNG7-F1
#
_cell.length_a   1.000
_cell.length_b   1.000
_cell.length_c   1.000
_cell.angle_alpha   90.00
_cell.angle_beta   90.00
_cell.angle_gamma   90.00
#
_symmetry.space_group_name_H-M   'P 1'
#
loop_
_entity.id
_entity.type
_entity.pdbx_description
1 polymer ?
#
loop_
_entity_poly.entity_id
_entity_poly.type
_entity_poly.pdbx_seq_one_letter_code
_entity_poly.pdbx_strand_id
1 'polypeptide(L)' 'MHVGEKVKLFIPSDLAYGAQSPSPAIPANSVLVFDLELLGIKDPAAAPAVGADADEEEDAAPAASAPAKK' A
#
# COMPACT_ATOMS: atom_id res chain seq x y z
N MET A 1 -11.96 -8.03 -13.90
CA MET A 1 -11.68 -6.59 -13.82
C MET A 1 -11.22 -6.13 -15.19
N HIS A 2 -11.88 -5.12 -15.74
CA HIS A 2 -11.52 -4.50 -17.00
C HIS A 2 -10.68 -3.25 -16.75
N VAL A 3 -9.83 -2.87 -17.72
CA VAL A 3 -9.07 -1.61 -17.65
C VAL A 3 -10.05 -0.44 -17.60
N GLY A 4 -9.88 0.46 -16.63
CA GLY A 4 -10.76 1.58 -16.30
C GLY A 4 -11.81 1.28 -15.22
N GLU A 5 -11.88 0.06 -14.70
CA GLU A 5 -12.86 -0.31 -13.67
C GLU A 5 -12.43 0.20 -12.29
N LYS A 6 -13.37 0.82 -11.56
CA LYS A 6 -13.23 1.19 -10.14
C LYS A 6 -13.89 0.15 -9.27
N VAL A 7 -13.13 -0.39 -8.32
CA VAL A 7 -13.58 -1.49 -7.46
C VAL A 7 -13.31 -1.15 -6.00
N LYS A 8 -14.28 -1.49 -5.14
CA LYS A 8 -14.16 -1.41 -3.69
C LYS A 8 -13.85 -2.77 -3.12
N LEU A 9 -12.69 -2.92 -2.49
CA LEU A 9 -12.30 -4.16 -1.83
C LEU A 9 -12.46 -4.00 -0.32
N PHE A 10 -13.20 -4.92 0.27
CA PHE A 10 -13.35 -5.05 1.72
C PHE A 10 -12.51 -6.24 2.17
N ILE A 11 -11.39 -5.97 2.82
CA ILE A 11 -10.43 -6.98 3.23
C ILE A 11 -10.53 -7.13 4.76
N PRO A 12 -11.05 -8.27 5.26
CA PRO A 12 -11.07 -8.53 6.69
C PRO A 12 -9.64 -8.62 7.23
N SER A 13 -9.48 -8.35 8.53
CA SER A 13 -8.15 -8.29 9.16
C SER A 13 -7.30 -9.54 8.92
N ASP A 14 -7.92 -10.72 8.94
CA ASP A 14 -7.21 -12.00 8.78
C ASP A 14 -6.55 -12.17 7.40
N LEU A 15 -7.06 -11.48 6.37
CA LEU A 15 -6.49 -11.44 5.01
C LEU A 15 -5.63 -10.19 4.75
N ALA A 16 -5.58 -9.27 5.71
CA ALA A 16 -4.81 -8.04 5.66
C ALA A 16 -3.60 -8.13 6.60
N TYR A 17 -3.56 -7.28 7.64
CA TYR A 17 -2.45 -7.21 8.59
C TYR A 17 -2.70 -7.99 9.90
N GLY A 18 -3.89 -8.56 10.09
CA GLY A 18 -4.24 -9.35 11.26
C GLY A 18 -3.98 -8.62 12.58
N ALA A 19 -3.29 -9.28 13.50
CA ALA A 19 -2.89 -8.70 14.78
C ALA A 19 -1.75 -7.66 14.68
N GLN A 20 -1.19 -7.46 13.50
CA GLN A 20 -0.08 -6.54 13.28
C GLN A 20 -0.61 -5.14 12.96
N SER A 21 0.00 -4.11 13.57
CA SER A 21 -0.33 -2.71 13.30
C SER A 21 0.83 -2.08 12.53
N PRO A 22 0.79 -2.10 11.19
CA PRO A 22 1.89 -1.61 10.35
C PRO A 22 2.08 -0.10 10.44
N SER A 23 1.06 0.64 10.89
CA SER A 23 1.06 2.09 11.04
C SER A 23 0.17 2.48 12.22
N PRO A 24 0.46 3.60 12.93
CA PRO A 24 -0.42 4.12 13.98
C PRO A 24 -1.86 4.38 13.51
N ALA A 25 -2.05 4.63 12.21
CA ALA A 25 -3.36 4.85 11.60
C ALA A 25 -4.16 3.55 11.36
N ILE A 26 -3.49 2.39 11.37
CA ILE A 26 -4.09 1.08 11.10
C ILE A 26 -3.93 0.21 12.36
N PRO A 27 -4.90 0.23 13.28
CA PRO A 27 -4.85 -0.59 14.48
C PRO A 27 -4.93 -2.08 14.14
N ALA A 28 -4.45 -2.91 15.06
CA ALA A 28 -4.57 -4.36 14.95
C ALA A 28 -6.04 -4.80 14.79
N ASN A 29 -6.27 -5.84 13.99
CA ASN A 29 -7.57 -6.42 13.69
C ASN A 29 -8.55 -5.47 12.98
N SER A 30 -8.04 -4.47 12.26
CA SER A 30 -8.89 -3.56 11.46
C SER A 30 -9.28 -4.17 10.12
N VAL A 31 -10.50 -3.89 9.69
CA VAL A 31 -10.96 -4.16 8.32
C VAL A 31 -10.47 -3.05 7.41
N LEU A 32 -9.86 -3.41 6.29
CA LEU A 32 -9.37 -2.44 5.30
C LEU A 32 -10.35 -2.30 4.16
N VAL A 33 -10.63 -1.07 3.77
CA VAL A 33 -11.44 -0.75 2.59
C VAL A 33 -10.56 -0.02 1.60
N PHE A 34 -10.37 -0.61 0.42
CA PHE A 34 -9.58 -0.02 -0.65
C PHE A 34 -10.48 0.35 -1.81
N ASP A 35 -10.31 1.58 -2.31
CA ASP A 35 -10.81 2.04 -3.59
C ASP A 35 -9.69 1.86 -4.62
N LEU A 36 -9.80 0.88 -5.51
CA LEU A 36 -8.82 0.63 -6.57
C LEU A 36 -9.39 1.02 -7.93
N GLU A 37 -8.54 1.61 -8.75
CA GLU A 37 -8.81 1.92 -10.16
C GLU A 37 -7.78 1.23 -11.04
N LEU A 38 -8.23 0.37 -11.96
CA LEU A 38 -7.31 -0.32 -12.87
C LEU A 38 -6.94 0.59 -14.04
N LEU A 39 -5.79 1.26 -13.97
CA LEU A 39 -5.35 2.19 -15.04
C LEU A 39 -4.89 1.49 -16.32
N GLY A 40 -4.39 0.25 -16.22
CA GLY A 40 -3.87 -0.51 -17.36
C GLY A 40 -3.22 -1.81 -16.91
N ILE A 41 -3.08 -2.76 -17.84
CA ILE A 41 -2.36 -4.00 -17.63
C ILE A 41 -1.09 -3.91 -18.48
N LYS A 42 0.08 -3.94 -17.84
CA LYS A 42 1.36 -3.99 -18.55
C LYS A 42 1.73 -5.46 -18.79
N ASP A 43 2.02 -5.81 -20.04
CA ASP A 43 2.51 -7.15 -20.38
C ASP A 43 3.92 -7.36 -19.80
N PRO A 44 4.14 -8.37 -18.94
CA PRO A 44 5.44 -8.59 -18.31
C PRO A 44 6.53 -9.03 -19.30
N ALA A 45 6.15 -9.42 -20.53
CA ALA A 45 7.08 -9.76 -21.61
C ALA A 45 7.61 -8.54 -22.37
N ALA A 46 7.01 -7.36 -22.18
CA ALA A 46 7.46 -6.09 -22.74
C ALA A 46 7.96 -5.20 -21.59
N ALA A 47 9.15 -5.52 -21.08
CA ALA A 47 9.84 -4.64 -20.14
C ALA A 47 9.99 -3.24 -20.77
N PRO A 48 9.44 -2.18 -20.16
CA PRO A 48 9.74 -0.84 -20.64
C PRO A 48 11.13 -0.47 -20.13
N ALA A 49 12.06 -0.24 -21.07
CA ALA A 49 13.16 0.66 -20.81
C ALA A 49 12.61 2.08 -20.63
N VAL A 50 13.24 2.86 -19.73
CA VAL A 50 13.00 4.28 -19.41
C VAL A 50 11.93 4.46 -18.31
N GLY A 51 12.19 5.02 -17.11
CA GLY A 51 13.17 6.04 -16.72
C GLY A 51 12.45 7.40 -16.59
N ALA A 52 12.51 8.02 -15.41
CA ALA A 52 12.10 9.41 -15.13
C ALA A 52 10.60 9.75 -15.10
N ASP A 53 9.98 9.49 -13.96
CA ASP A 53 9.16 10.50 -13.28
C ASP A 53 9.69 10.62 -11.85
N ALA A 54 10.67 11.51 -11.71
CA ALA A 54 11.13 12.03 -10.44
C ALA A 54 10.14 13.12 -10.02
N ASP A 55 9.34 12.83 -9.01
CA ASP A 55 8.87 13.83 -8.05
C ASP A 55 9.56 13.48 -6.71
N GLU A 56 10.79 13.96 -6.57
CA GLU A 56 11.44 14.15 -5.27
C GLU A 56 11.10 15.55 -4.76
N GLU A 57 10.54 15.62 -3.55
CA GLU A 57 10.79 16.59 -2.44
C GLU A 57 9.57 16.53 -1.49
N GLU A 58 9.62 15.73 -0.43
CA GLU A 58 10.15 16.03 0.92
C GLU A 58 9.14 16.79 1.81
N ASP A 59 8.56 16.09 2.81
CA ASP A 59 8.54 16.59 4.19
C ASP A 59 8.17 15.47 5.20
N ALA A 60 8.79 15.56 6.37
CA ALA A 60 8.43 14.96 7.66
C ALA A 60 8.81 13.50 7.96
N ALA A 61 10.12 13.32 8.17
CA ALA A 61 10.73 13.09 9.50
C ALA A 61 10.44 11.79 10.30
N PRO A 62 11.42 11.36 11.14
CA PRO A 62 11.62 9.99 11.57
C PRO A 62 11.10 9.72 12.99
N ALA A 63 10.70 8.48 13.29
CA ALA A 63 10.53 8.00 14.67
C ALA A 63 10.83 6.50 14.70
N ALA A 64 12.08 6.11 14.96
CA ALA A 64 12.67 5.98 16.28
C ALA A 64 12.01 4.92 17.17
N SER A 65 12.88 3.99 17.60
CA SER A 65 12.88 3.28 18.87
C SER A 65 11.80 2.21 19.12
N ALA A 66 12.18 0.99 18.79
CA ALA A 66 11.81 -0.18 19.58
C ALA A 66 12.29 0.02 21.04
N PRO A 67 11.44 -0.15 22.07
CA PRO A 67 11.88 -0.29 23.43
C PRO A 67 12.04 -1.79 23.75
N ALA A 68 13.28 -2.28 23.73
CA ALA A 68 13.62 -3.62 24.22
C ALA A 68 14.50 -3.52 25.49
N LYS A 69 13.82 -3.28 26.61
CA LYS A 69 14.03 -3.89 27.94
C LYS A 69 15.40 -4.61 28.18
N LYS A 70 16.34 -3.96 28.87
CA LYS A 70 16.99 -4.44 30.12
C LYS A 70 17.82 -3.33 30.77
#